data_AF-A0AAE4A755-F1
#
_entry.id   AF-A0AAE4A755-F1
#
_cell.length_a   1.000
_cell.length_b   1.000
_cell.length_c   1.000
_cell.angle_alpha   90.00
_cell.angle_beta   90.00
_cell.angle_gamma   90.00
#
_symmetry.space_group_name_H-M   'P 1'
#
loop_
_entity.id
_entity.type
_entity.pdbx_description
1 polymer ?
#
loop_
_entity_poly.entity_id
_entity_poly.type
_entity_poly.pdbx_seq_one_letter_code
_entity_poly.pdbx_strand_id
1 'polypeptide(L)'
;MSNLPAPEALRALIAERRLSNRKLARLTDEVNAPARGLSPGHIGNIARGADRPSLAALALIARAAGVAPSYFVEHRLWNARSRLDERVVGVEEALAAFNRVQALLDLEEAAAEAQRRFG
;
A
#
# COMPACT_ATOMS: atom_id res chain seq x y z
N MET A 1 -7.21 7.10 -2.33
CA MET A 1 -6.35 5.89 -2.32
C MET A 1 -5.94 5.61 -3.76
N SER A 2 -4.72 5.15 -4.04
CA SER A 2 -4.23 4.89 -5.40
C SER A 2 -4.14 3.39 -5.68
N ASN A 3 -4.59 2.95 -6.86
CA ASN A 3 -4.40 1.57 -7.37
C ASN A 3 -3.15 1.44 -8.26
N LEU A 4 -2.40 2.52 -8.42
CA LEU A 4 -1.14 2.51 -9.16
C LEU A 4 0.00 1.95 -8.29
N PRO A 5 1.05 1.39 -8.91
CA PRO A 5 2.27 1.02 -8.19
C PRO A 5 2.91 2.25 -7.52
N ALA A 6 3.76 2.00 -6.52
CA ALA A 6 4.36 3.04 -5.69
C ALA A 6 5.03 4.19 -6.48
N PRO A 7 5.81 3.97 -7.56
CA PRO A 7 6.42 5.07 -8.31
C PRO A 7 5.38 6.03 -8.89
N GLU A 8 4.38 5.51 -9.59
CA GLU A 8 3.30 6.27 -10.20
C GLU A 8 2.44 6.96 -9.14
N ALA A 9 2.07 6.22 -8.08
CA ALA A 9 1.30 6.74 -6.97
C ALA A 9 2.04 7.87 -6.24
N LEU A 10 3.35 7.74 -6.04
CA LEU A 10 4.17 8.78 -5.41
C LEU A 10 4.26 10.03 -6.29
N ARG A 11 4.48 9.88 -7.60
CA ARG A 11 4.47 11.01 -8.55
C ARG A 11 3.12 11.75 -8.52
N ALA A 12 2.01 11.00 -8.56
CA ALA A 12 0.67 11.56 -8.48
C ALA A 12 0.45 12.31 -7.15
N LEU A 13 0.82 11.71 -6.02
CA LEU A 13 0.68 12.32 -4.69
C LEU A 13 1.51 13.61 -4.56
N ILE A 14 2.75 13.61 -5.03
CA ILE A 14 3.62 14.79 -5.01
C ILE A 14 3.00 15.93 -5.83
N ALA A 15 2.48 15.63 -7.03
CA ALA A 15 1.81 16.60 -7.87
C ALA A 15 0.51 17.14 -7.21
N GLU A 16 -0.35 16.25 -6.72
CA GLU A 16 -1.62 16.57 -6.05
C GLU A 16 -1.41 17.46 -4.83
N ARG A 17 -0.34 17.21 -4.05
CA ARG A 17 0.02 17.98 -2.85
C ARG A 17 0.92 19.18 -3.15
N ARG A 18 1.25 19.44 -4.42
CA ARG A 18 2.18 20.50 -4.85
C ARG A 18 3.49 20.48 -4.06
N LEU A 19 4.04 19.28 -3.87
CA LEU A 19 5.30 19.05 -3.18
C LEU A 19 6.45 18.93 -4.19
N SER A 20 7.67 19.08 -3.68
CA SER A 20 8.88 18.64 -4.36
C SER A 20 9.52 17.51 -3.54
N ASN A 21 10.41 16.71 -4.14
CA ASN A 21 11.14 15.67 -3.40
C ASN A 21 11.88 16.25 -2.19
N ARG A 22 12.43 17.47 -2.32
CA ARG A 22 13.11 18.17 -1.22
C ARG A 22 12.14 18.57 -0.11
N LYS A 23 10.96 19.11 -0.47
CA LYS A 23 9.95 19.47 0.51
C LYS A 23 9.41 18.23 1.23
N LEU A 24 9.13 17.16 0.49
CA LEU A 24 8.65 15.90 1.06
C LEU A 24 9.70 15.26 1.98
N ALA A 25 10.99 15.26 1.61
CA ALA A 25 12.08 14.79 2.47
C ALA A 25 12.08 15.50 3.83
N ARG A 26 12.03 16.84 3.81
CA ARG A 26 11.96 17.64 5.04
C ARG A 26 10.74 17.29 5.90
N LEU A 27 9.57 17.12 5.28
CA LEU A 27 8.36 16.70 5.99
C LEU A 27 8.52 15.30 6.58
N THR A 28 9.21 14.37 5.89
CA THR A 28 9.50 13.06 6.47
C THR A 28 10.45 13.13 7.66
N ASP A 29 11.42 14.05 7.67
CA ASP A 29 12.26 14.29 8.85
C ASP A 29 11.42 14.82 10.02
N GLU A 30 10.57 15.82 9.77
CA GLU A 30 9.70 16.44 10.78
C GLU A 30 8.80 15.40 11.47
N VAL A 31 8.17 14.51 10.70
CA VAL A 31 7.26 13.49 11.26
C VAL A 31 7.98 12.25 11.78
N ASN A 32 9.30 12.08 11.57
CA ASN A 32 10.05 10.91 12.04
C ASN A 32 11.00 11.21 13.21
N ALA A 33 11.07 12.47 13.66
CA ALA A 33 11.92 12.88 14.76
C ALA A 33 11.68 12.04 16.04
N PRO A 34 12.74 11.66 16.76
CA PRO A 34 14.15 12.05 16.58
C PRO A 34 14.91 11.26 15.50
N ALA A 35 14.30 10.25 14.89
CA ALA A 35 14.91 9.48 13.82
C ALA A 35 14.93 10.28 12.51
N ARG A 36 15.91 9.96 11.65
CA ARG A 36 16.02 10.59 10.33
C ARG A 36 14.90 10.12 9.41
N GLY A 37 14.36 11.04 8.61
CA GLY A 37 13.45 10.75 7.52
C GLY A 37 14.16 10.26 6.25
N LEU A 38 13.49 10.42 5.10
CA LEU A 38 14.02 10.00 3.81
C LEU A 38 14.80 11.12 3.14
N SER A 39 15.85 10.76 2.38
CA SER A 39 16.56 11.74 1.56
C SER A 39 15.76 12.12 0.31
N PRO A 40 15.97 13.33 -0.25
CA PRO A 40 15.34 13.72 -1.52
C PRO A 40 15.71 12.77 -2.68
N GLY A 41 16.94 12.24 -2.66
CA GLY A 41 17.43 11.28 -3.64
C GLY A 41 16.68 9.95 -3.58
N HIS A 42 16.47 9.42 -2.37
CA HIS A 42 15.72 8.17 -2.16
C HIS A 42 14.26 8.33 -2.61
N ILE A 43 13.60 9.44 -2.24
CA ILE A 43 12.25 9.76 -2.75
C ILE A 43 12.24 9.82 -4.29
N GLY A 44 13.26 10.46 -4.89
CA GLY A 44 13.39 10.53 -6.34
C GLY A 44 13.61 9.18 -7.01
N ASN A 45 14.39 8.28 -6.41
CA ASN A 45 14.59 6.93 -6.92
C ASN A 45 13.29 6.11 -6.87
N ILE A 46 12.54 6.18 -5.76
CA ILE A 46 11.22 5.54 -5.65
C ILE A 46 10.29 6.10 -6.71
N ALA A 47 10.19 7.43 -6.84
CA ALA A 47 9.29 8.08 -7.80
C ALA A 47 9.64 7.77 -9.26
N ARG A 48 10.86 7.34 -9.58
CA ARG A 48 11.27 6.89 -10.92
C ARG A 48 11.18 5.37 -11.10
N GLY A 49 10.89 4.62 -10.05
CA GLY A 49 10.90 3.15 -10.06
C GLY A 49 12.30 2.53 -10.01
N ALA A 50 13.34 3.33 -9.71
CA ALA A 50 14.71 2.84 -9.59
C ALA A 50 14.94 2.08 -8.27
N ASP A 51 14.24 2.47 -7.20
CA ASP A 51 14.29 1.79 -5.90
C ASP A 51 12.91 1.23 -5.55
N ARG A 52 12.88 -0.02 -5.06
CA ARG A 52 11.66 -0.60 -4.49
C ARG A 52 11.50 -0.12 -3.04
N PRO A 53 10.44 0.63 -2.70
CA PRO A 53 10.29 1.17 -1.35
C PRO A 53 9.91 0.09 -0.34
N SER A 54 10.40 0.23 0.89
CA SER A 54 9.90 -0.55 2.03
C SER A 54 8.53 -0.03 2.48
N LEU A 55 7.77 -0.86 3.21
CA LEU A 55 6.50 -0.43 3.80
C LEU A 55 6.67 0.73 4.78
N ALA A 56 7.75 0.72 5.56
CA ALA A 56 8.09 1.80 6.47
C ALA A 56 8.32 3.11 5.71
N ALA A 57 9.03 3.07 4.57
CA ALA A 57 9.22 4.24 3.72
C ALA A 57 7.90 4.76 3.14
N LEU A 58 7.02 3.87 2.64
CA LEU A 58 5.70 4.25 2.12
C LEU A 58 4.81 4.85 3.21
N ALA A 59 4.78 4.26 4.40
CA ALA A 59 4.02 4.77 5.54
C ALA A 59 4.53 6.14 5.99
N LEU A 60 5.85 6.33 6.02
CA LEU A 60 6.48 7.60 6.37
C LEU A 60 6.15 8.70 5.33
N ILE A 61 6.24 8.38 4.04
CA ILE A 61 5.84 9.29 2.95
C ILE A 61 4.36 9.65 3.07
N ALA A 62 3.49 8.66 3.27
CA ALA A 62 2.04 8.88 3.41
C ALA A 62 1.75 9.84 4.57
N ARG A 63 2.34 9.59 5.74
CA ARG A 63 2.23 10.44 6.92
C ARG A 63 2.68 11.88 6.63
N ALA A 64 3.86 12.04 6.03
CA ALA A 64 4.43 13.35 5.68
C ALA A 64 3.57 14.12 4.65
N ALA A 65 2.89 13.40 3.74
CA ALA A 65 1.99 13.96 2.74
C ALA A 65 0.53 14.13 3.22
N GLY A 66 0.24 13.80 4.49
CA GLY A 66 -1.09 13.92 5.08
C GLY A 66 -2.12 12.92 4.54
N VAL A 67 -1.69 11.73 4.13
CA VAL A 67 -2.57 10.64 3.69
C VAL A 67 -2.34 9.37 4.51
N ALA A 68 -3.33 8.49 4.55
CA ALA A 68 -3.15 7.19 5.18
C ALA A 68 -2.14 6.32 4.39
N PRO A 69 -1.37 5.42 5.04
CA PRO A 69 -0.48 4.49 4.35
C PRO A 69 -1.20 3.61 3.31
N SER A 70 -2.49 3.35 3.53
CA SER A 70 -3.39 2.66 2.58
C SER A 70 -3.59 3.41 1.26
N TYR A 71 -3.07 4.64 1.12
CA TYR A 71 -2.95 5.31 -0.18
C TYR A 71 -2.15 4.45 -1.17
N PHE A 72 -1.07 3.81 -0.73
CA PHE A 72 -0.22 2.95 -1.56
C PHE A 72 -0.77 1.52 -1.62
N VAL A 73 -0.79 0.94 -2.83
CA VAL A 73 -1.31 -0.41 -3.06
C VAL A 73 -0.48 -1.47 -2.36
N GLU A 74 0.83 -1.29 -2.28
CA GLU A 74 1.76 -2.19 -1.60
C GLU A 74 1.43 -2.36 -0.13
N HIS A 75 1.00 -1.27 0.53
CA HIS A 75 0.60 -1.31 1.93
C HIS A 75 -0.72 -2.06 2.11
N ARG A 76 -1.66 -1.90 1.17
CA ARG A 76 -2.93 -2.65 1.19
C ARG A 76 -2.70 -4.13 0.94
N LEU A 77 -1.87 -4.47 -0.05
CA LEU A 77 -1.52 -5.84 -0.39
C LEU A 77 -0.76 -6.52 0.75
N TRP A 78 0.16 -5.79 1.41
CA TRP A 78 0.82 -6.34 2.59
C TRP A 78 -0.17 -6.61 3.72
N ASN A 79 -1.04 -5.64 4.06
CA ASN A 79 -2.07 -5.84 5.08
C ASN A 79 -2.97 -7.05 4.76
N ALA A 80 -3.38 -7.22 3.49
CA ALA A 80 -4.19 -8.35 3.06
C ALA A 80 -3.46 -9.69 3.23
N ARG A 81 -2.19 -9.77 2.78
CA ARG A 81 -1.37 -10.97 2.94
C ARG A 81 -1.08 -11.29 4.40
N SER A 82 -0.78 -10.29 5.22
CA SER A 82 -0.49 -10.48 6.65
C SER A 82 -1.68 -11.08 7.41
N ARG A 83 -2.91 -10.75 7.01
CA ARG A 83 -4.12 -11.37 7.57
C ARG A 83 -4.29 -12.85 7.20
N LEU A 84 -3.59 -13.32 6.17
CA LEU A 84 -3.60 -14.71 5.74
C LEU A 84 -2.33 -15.48 6.17
N ASP A 85 -1.38 -14.82 6.84
CA ASP A 85 -0.13 -15.44 7.28
C ASP A 85 -0.26 -15.84 8.76
N GLU A 86 -0.38 -17.14 9.02
CA GLU A 86 -0.56 -17.69 10.36
C GLU A 86 0.62 -17.42 11.29
N ARG A 87 1.80 -17.15 10.74
CA ARG A 87 2.99 -16.78 11.52
C ARG A 87 2.92 -15.33 12.01
N VAL A 88 2.04 -14.52 11.41
CA VAL A 88 1.83 -13.10 11.75
C VAL A 88 0.62 -12.92 12.66
N VAL A 89 -0.53 -13.53 12.32
CA VAL A 89 -1.80 -13.34 13.06
C VAL A 89 -2.26 -14.56 13.86
N GLY A 90 -1.54 -15.68 13.77
CA GLY A 90 -1.97 -16.95 14.36
C GLY A 90 -2.93 -17.73 13.46
N VAL A 91 -3.00 -19.04 13.70
CA VAL A 91 -3.77 -19.98 12.85
C VAL A 91 -5.26 -19.66 12.83
N GLU A 92 -5.86 -19.35 13.97
CA GLU A 92 -7.31 -19.09 14.06
C GLU A 92 -7.72 -17.85 13.26
N GLU A 93 -6.97 -16.74 13.41
CA GLU A 93 -7.27 -15.50 12.69
C GLU A 93 -6.99 -15.64 11.19
N ALA A 94 -5.89 -16.30 10.82
CA ALA A 94 -5.56 -16.59 9.43
C ALA A 94 -6.62 -17.47 8.76
N LEU A 95 -7.08 -18.53 9.42
CA LEU A 95 -8.14 -19.41 8.92
C LEU A 95 -9.47 -18.65 8.77
N ALA A 96 -9.83 -17.80 9.74
CA ALA A 96 -11.03 -16.97 9.64
C ALA A 96 -10.93 -15.98 8.47
N ALA A 97 -9.76 -15.40 8.21
CA ALA A 97 -9.53 -14.55 7.04
C ALA A 97 -9.60 -15.33 5.73
N PHE A 98 -8.98 -16.51 5.68
CA PHE A 98 -9.03 -17.41 4.54
C PHE A 98 -10.45 -17.82 4.19
N ASN A 99 -11.25 -18.27 5.17
CA ASN A 99 -12.64 -18.66 4.95
C ASN A 99 -13.49 -17.52 4.37
N ARG A 100 -13.24 -16.27 4.77
CA ARG A 100 -13.91 -15.09 4.18
C ARG A 100 -13.51 -14.87 2.72
N VAL A 101 -12.23 -15.03 2.38
CA VAL A 101 -11.75 -14.91 1.01
C VAL A 101 -12.31 -16.04 0.14
N GLN A 102 -12.27 -17.28 0.63
CA GLN A 102 -12.80 -18.44 -0.08
C GLN A 102 -14.29 -18.28 -0.37
N ALA A 103 -15.09 -17.87 0.62
CA ALA A 103 -16.52 -17.64 0.41
C ALA A 103 -16.82 -16.58 -0.67
N LEU A 104 -15.97 -15.55 -0.82
CA LEU A 104 -16.13 -14.55 -1.88
C LEU A 104 -15.82 -15.14 -3.25
N LEU A 105 -14.76 -15.94 -3.37
CA LEU A 105 -14.38 -16.59 -4.63
C LEU A 105 -15.44 -17.61 -5.06
N ASP A 106 -15.95 -18.43 -4.13
CA ASP A 106 -17.01 -19.40 -4.40
C ASP A 106 -18.29 -18.72 -4.93
N LEU A 107 -18.63 -17.53 -4.40
CA LEU A 107 -19.77 -16.74 -4.88
C LEU A 107 -19.53 -16.17 -6.29
N GLU A 108 -18.32 -15.69 -6.58
CA GLU A 108 -17.96 -15.20 -7.92
C GLU A 108 -18.04 -16.32 -8.97
N GLU A 109 -17.56 -17.52 -8.63
CA GLU A 109 -17.65 -18.70 -9.49
C GLU A 109 -19.09 -19.14 -9.73
N ALA A 110 -19.91 -19.23 -8.68
CA ALA A 110 -21.32 -19.58 -8.79
C ALA A 110 -22.10 -18.56 -9.64
N ALA A 111 -21.82 -17.26 -9.50
CA ALA A 111 -22.42 -16.21 -10.32
C ALA A 111 -22.03 -16.35 -11.81
N ALA A 112 -20.74 -16.61 -12.09
CA ALA A 112 -20.26 -16.84 -13.45
C ALA A 112 -20.89 -18.08 -14.09
N GLU A 113 -21.09 -19.16 -13.33
CA GLU A 113 -21.78 -20.36 -13.78
C GLU A 113 -23.26 -20.12 -14.10
N ALA A 114 -23.97 -19.40 -13.24
CA ALA A 114 -25.36 -19.04 -13.48
C ALA A 114 -25.48 -18.19 -14.76
N GLN A 115 -24.60 -17.22 -14.95
CA GLN A 115 -24.58 -16.38 -16.16
C GLN A 115 -24.30 -17.19 -17.43
N ARG A 116 -23.43 -18.21 -17.38
CA ARG A 116 -23.20 -19.13 -18.51
C ARG A 116 -24.38 -20.06 -18.80
N ARG A 117 -25.16 -20.42 -17.77
CA ARG A 117 -26.28 -21.35 -17.91
C ARG A 117 -27.56 -20.66 -18.41
N PHE A 118 -27.72 -19.38 -18.13
CA PHE A 118 -28.95 -18.62 -18.37
C PHE A 118 -28.79 -17.40 -19.29
N GLY A 119 -27.59 -17.14 -19.81
CA GLY A 119 -27.30 -16.13 -20.84
C GLY A 119 -27.04 -16.77 -22.19
#